data_AF-A0A7S3WN06-F1
#
_entry.id   AF-A0A7S3WN06-F1
#
_cell.length_a   1.000
_cell.length_b   1.000
_cell.length_c   1.000
_cell.angle_alpha   90.00
_cell.angle_beta   90.00
_cell.angle_gamma   90.00
#
_symmetry.space_group_name_H-M   'P 1'
#
loop_
_entity.id
_entity.type
_entity.pdbx_description
1 polymer ?
#
loop_
_entity_poly.entity_id
_entity_poly.type
_entity_poly.pdbx_seq_one_letter_code
_entity_poly.pdbx_strand_id
1 'polypeptide(L)'
;AGSAASLRFRAEERCTFDREESREVENPRKRVEEVSIGSMISSAVTSKVVTTVTEYFWKYECMYELLAVRGAGDSDKATIFSRSSHTELKTATKSATHPAAKVPAIEADVNITWLIRQLEADGAAQCN
;
A
#
# COMPACT_ATOMS: atom_id res chain seq x y z
N ALA A 1 15.98 -35.14 -21.07
CA ALA A 1 15.15 -35.32 -19.87
C ALA A 1 14.76 -33.94 -19.35
N GLY A 2 13.47 -33.58 -19.43
CA GLY A 2 13.01 -32.24 -19.08
C GLY A 2 13.09 -32.00 -17.57
N SER A 3 13.84 -30.95 -17.18
CA SER A 3 13.90 -30.48 -15.79
C SER A 3 12.50 -30.06 -15.32
N ALA A 4 12.20 -30.24 -14.03
CA ALA A 4 10.95 -29.70 -13.46
C ALA A 4 10.90 -28.18 -13.63
N ALA A 5 9.72 -27.62 -13.83
CA ALA A 5 9.52 -26.19 -13.97
C ALA A 5 8.33 -25.72 -13.14
N SER A 6 8.48 -24.55 -12.53
CA SER A 6 7.45 -23.89 -11.72
C SER A 6 7.33 -22.42 -12.09
N LEU A 7 6.12 -21.86 -11.90
CA LEU A 7 5.89 -20.43 -11.82
C LEU A 7 5.76 -20.04 -10.36
N ARG A 8 6.57 -19.09 -9.90
CA ARG A 8 6.51 -18.56 -8.54
C ARG A 8 6.11 -17.10 -8.55
N PHE A 9 5.02 -16.80 -7.87
CA PHE A 9 4.58 -15.43 -7.59
C PHE A 9 4.94 -15.05 -6.17
N ARG A 10 5.55 -13.88 -5.98
CA ARG A 10 5.91 -13.34 -4.67
C ARG A 10 5.55 -11.86 -4.60
N ALA A 11 4.99 -11.42 -3.49
CA ALA A 11 4.83 -10.00 -3.20
C ALA A 11 5.39 -9.62 -1.83
N GLU A 12 5.73 -8.34 -1.68
CA GLU A 12 6.19 -7.70 -0.45
C GLU A 12 5.40 -6.40 -0.24
N GLU A 13 5.01 -6.16 1.00
CA GLU A 13 4.34 -4.93 1.43
C GLU A 13 5.17 -4.26 2.52
N ARG A 14 5.33 -2.94 2.44
CA ARG A 14 6.00 -2.14 3.48
C ARG A 14 5.20 -0.89 3.77
N CYS A 15 5.06 -0.56 5.04
CA CYS A 15 4.41 0.67 5.50
C CYS A 15 5.38 1.43 6.40
N THR A 16 5.81 2.60 5.95
CA THR A 16 6.80 3.43 6.65
C THR A 16 6.19 4.78 6.97
N PHE A 17 6.50 5.29 8.16
CA PHE A 17 6.12 6.66 8.51
C PHE A 17 6.90 7.64 7.63
N ASP A 18 6.20 8.62 7.06
CA ASP A 18 6.79 9.62 6.16
C ASP A 18 6.87 11.00 6.85
N ARG A 19 5.73 11.58 7.22
CA ARG A 19 5.69 12.93 7.82
C ARG A 19 4.47 13.19 8.71
N GLU A 20 4.54 14.26 9.48
CA GLU A 20 3.46 14.78 10.33
C GLU A 20 3.16 16.23 9.91
N GLU A 21 1.90 16.56 9.67
CA GLU A 21 1.46 17.89 9.25
C GLU A 21 0.32 18.35 10.16
N SER A 22 0.36 19.60 10.61
CA SER A 22 -0.72 20.18 11.40
C SER A 22 -1.34 21.34 10.64
N ARG A 23 -2.67 21.34 10.54
CA ARG A 23 -3.43 22.43 9.92
C ARG A 23 -4.50 22.95 10.86
N GLU A 24 -4.70 24.26 10.83
CA GLU A 24 -5.78 24.91 11.55
C GLU A 24 -7.07 24.81 10.74
N VAL A 25 -8.13 24.30 11.37
CA VAL A 25 -9.46 24.25 10.81
C VAL A 25 -10.37 25.13 11.65
N GLU A 26 -10.94 26.17 11.03
CA GLU A 26 -11.93 27.02 11.68
C GLU A 26 -13.22 26.22 11.89
N ASN A 27 -13.66 26.09 13.13
CA ASN A 27 -14.92 25.43 13.45
C ASN A 27 -16.07 26.40 13.12
N PRO A 28 -17.02 26.04 12.23
CA PRO A 28 -18.10 26.94 11.82
C PRO A 28 -19.14 27.22 12.93
N ARG A 29 -18.98 26.63 14.14
CA ARG A 29 -19.84 26.92 15.29
C ARG A 29 -19.59 28.34 15.80
N LYS A 30 -20.33 29.29 15.23
CA LYS A 30 -20.42 30.68 15.70
C LYS A 30 -21.13 30.70 17.06
N ARG A 31 -20.37 30.85 18.15
CA ARG A 31 -20.95 31.10 19.49
C ARG A 31 -20.98 32.61 19.71
N VAL A 32 -22.16 33.20 19.51
CA VAL A 32 -22.44 34.59 19.87
C VAL A 32 -22.81 34.59 21.35
N GLU A 33 -21.98 35.18 22.18
CA GLU A 33 -22.37 35.52 23.55
C GLU A 33 -22.73 37.01 23.58
N GLU A 34 -23.98 37.32 23.90
CA GLU A 34 -24.42 38.67 24.20
C GLU A 34 -24.11 38.94 25.68
N VAL A 35 -23.13 39.81 25.95
CA VAL A 35 -22.86 40.27 27.32
C VAL A 35 -23.62 41.57 27.53
N SER A 36 -24.67 41.53 28.34
CA SER A 36 -25.40 42.71 28.80
C SER A 36 -24.74 43.26 30.06
N ILE A 37 -23.90 44.28 29.91
CA ILE A 37 -23.46 45.13 31.02
C ILE A 37 -24.47 46.28 31.12
N GLY A 38 -24.95 46.54 32.35
CA GLY A 38 -26.10 47.39 32.65
C GLY A 38 -26.21 48.67 31.81
N SER A 39 -27.47 48.97 31.46
CA SER A 39 -27.96 50.17 30.75
C SER A 39 -27.01 50.75 29.71
N MET A 40 -27.13 50.25 28.47
CA MET A 40 -26.89 50.99 27.22
C MET A 40 -25.60 50.74 26.39
N ILE A 41 -24.92 49.59 26.52
CA ILE A 41 -23.97 49.13 25.49
C ILE A 41 -24.08 47.61 25.28
N SER A 42 -24.70 47.17 24.18
CA SER A 42 -24.61 45.79 23.71
C SER A 42 -23.33 45.63 22.88
N SER A 43 -22.42 44.78 23.34
CA SER A 43 -21.23 44.40 22.58
C SER A 43 -21.33 42.92 22.24
N ALA A 44 -21.35 42.61 20.93
CA ALA A 44 -21.41 41.24 20.44
C ALA A 44 -19.98 40.67 20.41
N VAL A 45 -19.65 39.77 21.34
CA VAL A 45 -18.38 39.05 21.31
C VAL A 45 -18.53 37.84 20.40
N THR A 46 -17.91 37.89 19.23
CA THR A 46 -17.83 36.73 18.33
C THR A 46 -16.61 35.90 18.69
N SER A 47 -16.82 34.81 19.43
CA SER A 47 -15.76 33.83 19.68
C SER A 47 -15.65 32.87 18.49
N LYS A 48 -14.45 32.75 17.91
CA LYS A 48 -14.13 31.76 16.88
C LYS A 48 -13.33 30.63 17.51
N VAL A 49 -13.80 29.39 17.35
CA VAL A 49 -13.06 28.22 17.81
C VAL A 49 -12.19 27.72 16.67
N VAL A 50 -10.88 27.91 16.77
CA VAL A 50 -9.89 27.32 15.85
C VAL A 50 -9.48 25.96 16.43
N THR A 51 -9.56 24.91 15.62
CA THR A 51 -9.13 23.56 16.02
C THR A 51 -7.93 23.15 15.19
N THR A 52 -6.83 22.79 15.85
CA THR A 52 -5.65 22.22 15.18
C THR A 52 -5.89 20.75 14.91
N VAL A 53 -5.77 20.33 13.64
CA VAL A 53 -5.85 18.94 13.21
C VAL A 53 -4.45 18.48 12.82
N THR A 54 -3.93 17.47 13.52
CA THR A 54 -2.66 16.81 13.20
C THR A 54 -2.93 15.58 12.35
N GLU A 55 -2.22 15.47 11.24
CA GLU A 55 -2.34 14.41 10.25
C GLU A 55 -0.97 13.74 10.06
N TYR A 56 -0.96 12.42 10.02
CA TYR A 56 0.23 11.60 9.88
C TYR A 56 0.20 10.89 8.54
N PHE A 57 1.29 11.01 7.79
CA PHE A 57 1.44 10.46 6.46
C PHE A 57 2.38 9.27 6.50
N TRP A 58 2.00 8.23 5.77
CA TRP A 58 2.72 6.98 5.69
C TRP A 58 2.91 6.62 4.24
N LYS A 59 4.11 6.18 3.88
CA LYS A 59 4.40 5.61 2.58
C LYS A 59 4.09 4.11 2.60
N TYR A 60 3.12 3.70 1.80
CA TYR A 60 2.80 2.29 1.59
C TYR A 60 3.39 1.82 0.26
N GLU A 61 4.23 0.81 0.29
CA GLU A 61 4.94 0.25 -0.85
C GLU A 61 4.49 -1.20 -1.08
N CYS A 62 4.20 -1.54 -2.34
CA CYS A 62 3.86 -2.89 -2.76
C CYS A 62 4.75 -3.27 -3.95
N MET A 63 5.47 -4.38 -3.79
CA MET A 63 6.35 -4.95 -4.80
C MET A 63 5.91 -6.37 -5.08
N TYR A 64 5.87 -6.78 -6.34
CA TYR A 64 5.59 -8.17 -6.68
C TYR A 64 6.32 -8.61 -7.94
N GLU A 65 6.62 -9.89 -8.00
CA GLU A 65 7.31 -10.53 -9.12
C GLU A 65 6.71 -11.90 -9.44
N LEU A 66 6.80 -12.27 -10.71
CA LEU A 66 6.51 -13.59 -11.25
C LEU A 66 7.78 -14.17 -11.86
N LEU A 67 8.20 -15.31 -11.36
CA LEU A 67 9.43 -16.00 -11.72
C LEU A 67 9.11 -17.34 -12.40
N ALA A 68 9.79 -17.66 -13.49
CA ALA A 68 9.95 -19.04 -13.95
C ALA A 68 11.13 -19.65 -13.20
N VAL A 69 10.94 -20.82 -12.60
CA VAL A 69 11.97 -21.54 -11.83
C VAL A 69 12.18 -22.90 -12.47
N ARG A 70 13.44 -23.26 -12.75
CA ARG A 70 13.82 -24.57 -13.29
C ARG A 70 14.52 -25.40 -12.21
N GLY A 71 14.08 -26.64 -12.07
CA GLY A 71 14.60 -27.58 -11.08
C GLY A 71 14.09 -27.31 -9.66
N ALA A 72 14.78 -27.86 -8.67
CA ALA A 72 14.48 -27.63 -7.27
C ALA A 72 15.38 -26.51 -6.73
N GLY A 73 14.77 -25.45 -6.18
CA GLY A 73 15.49 -24.36 -5.52
C GLY A 73 15.52 -23.05 -6.33
N ASP A 74 16.43 -22.17 -5.94
CA ASP A 74 16.47 -20.77 -6.40
C ASP A 74 17.63 -20.45 -7.35
N SER A 75 18.42 -21.47 -7.71
CA SER A 75 19.65 -21.30 -8.50
C SER A 75 19.39 -20.99 -9.98
N ASP A 76 18.24 -21.40 -10.50
CA ASP A 76 17.91 -21.27 -11.92
C ASP A 76 16.50 -20.71 -12.08
N LYS A 77 16.43 -19.38 -12.18
CA LYS A 77 15.19 -18.63 -12.27
C LYS A 77 15.30 -17.47 -13.23
N ALA A 78 14.18 -17.15 -13.88
CA ALA A 78 14.04 -16.02 -14.78
C ALA A 78 12.80 -15.20 -14.40
N THR A 79 12.95 -13.89 -14.31
CA THR A 79 11.83 -12.99 -14.07
C THR A 79 10.98 -12.85 -15.33
N ILE A 80 9.72 -13.23 -15.24
CA ILE A 80 8.72 -13.04 -16.30
C ILE A 80 8.15 -11.64 -16.21
N PHE A 81 7.81 -11.21 -15.01
CA PHE A 81 7.16 -9.93 -14.75
C PHE A 81 7.52 -9.43 -13.36
N SER A 82 7.66 -8.11 -13.20
CA SER A 82 7.81 -7.48 -11.89
C SER A 82 7.19 -6.09 -11.89
N ARG A 83 6.64 -5.67 -10.75
CA ARG A 83 6.15 -4.31 -10.55
C ARG A 83 6.47 -3.84 -9.13
N SER A 84 6.75 -2.55 -9.03
CA SER A 84 6.82 -1.82 -7.77
C SER A 84 5.88 -0.61 -7.86
N SER A 85 5.12 -0.37 -6.80
CA SER A 85 4.22 0.78 -6.68
C SER A 85 4.23 1.28 -5.25
N HIS A 86 3.93 2.56 -5.08
CA HIS A 86 3.70 3.13 -3.76
C HIS A 86 2.47 4.04 -3.76
N THR A 87 1.89 4.24 -2.59
CA THR A 87 0.84 5.22 -2.34
C THR A 87 1.05 5.84 -0.96
N GLU A 88 0.50 7.02 -0.77
CA GLU A 88 0.48 7.70 0.52
C GLU A 88 -0.80 7.35 1.29
N LEU A 89 -0.65 7.06 2.58
CA LEU A 89 -1.75 6.85 3.51
C LEU A 89 -1.75 7.97 4.55
N LYS A 90 -2.94 8.43 4.93
CA LYS A 90 -3.10 9.52 5.89
C LYS A 90 -3.95 9.07 7.08
N THR A 91 -3.46 9.30 8.29
CA THR A 91 -4.13 8.95 9.55
C THR A 91 -4.26 10.15 10.48
N ALA A 92 -5.30 10.18 11.30
CA ALA A 92 -5.51 11.23 12.32
C ALA A 92 -4.73 10.94 13.62
N THR A 93 -4.27 9.70 13.81
CA THR A 93 -3.45 9.29 14.95
C THR A 93 -2.10 8.79 14.46
N LYS A 94 -1.08 8.89 15.32
CA LYS A 94 0.29 8.40 15.06
C LYS A 94 0.39 6.88 15.16
N SER A 95 -0.50 6.18 14.47
CA SER A 95 -0.54 4.72 14.41
C SER A 95 -0.73 4.29 12.95
N ALA A 96 0.13 3.38 12.50
CA ALA A 96 0.00 2.79 11.17
C ALA A 96 -1.28 1.95 11.10
N THR A 97 -1.99 2.02 9.98
CA THR A 97 -3.13 1.14 9.68
C THR A 97 -2.69 -0.21 9.09
N HIS A 98 -1.44 -0.31 8.66
CA HIS A 98 -0.83 -1.52 8.11
C HIS A 98 0.42 -1.93 8.90
N PRO A 99 0.78 -3.22 8.92
CA PRO A 99 2.04 -3.68 9.47
C PRO A 99 3.24 -3.02 8.77
N ALA A 100 4.31 -2.77 9.53
CA ALA A 100 5.51 -2.10 9.02
C ALA A 100 6.14 -2.84 7.81
N ALA A 101 6.11 -4.18 7.81
CA ALA A 101 6.51 -5.00 6.68
C ALA A 101 5.75 -6.33 6.69
N LYS A 102 5.37 -6.82 5.49
CA LYS A 102 4.97 -8.21 5.24
C LYS A 102 5.80 -8.76 4.10
N VAL A 103 6.73 -9.64 4.44
CA VAL A 103 7.69 -10.23 3.50
C VAL A 103 7.79 -11.74 3.76
N PRO A 104 7.29 -12.59 2.84
CA PRO A 104 6.41 -12.24 1.74
C PRO A 104 5.00 -11.85 2.25
N ALA A 105 4.35 -10.91 1.57
CA ALA A 105 2.92 -10.66 1.76
C ALA A 105 2.07 -11.79 1.15
N ILE A 106 2.55 -12.36 0.04
CA ILE A 106 2.02 -13.57 -0.58
C ILE A 106 3.15 -14.28 -1.29
N GLU A 107 3.12 -15.61 -1.22
CA GLU A 107 4.01 -16.48 -1.98
C GLU A 107 3.19 -17.67 -2.49
N ALA A 108 3.22 -17.90 -3.81
CA ALA A 108 2.51 -18.99 -4.45
C ALA A 108 3.41 -19.62 -5.52
N ASP A 109 3.45 -20.96 -5.56
CA ASP A 109 4.25 -21.73 -6.51
C ASP A 109 3.34 -22.73 -7.24
N VAL A 110 3.43 -22.75 -8.57
CA VAL A 110 2.64 -23.61 -9.43
C VAL A 110 3.58 -24.41 -10.32
N ASN A 111 3.57 -25.73 -10.18
CA ASN A 111 4.31 -26.60 -11.08
C ASN A 111 3.68 -26.61 -12.47
N ILE A 112 4.45 -26.22 -13.49
CA ILE A 112 4.02 -26.17 -14.90
C ILE A 112 4.76 -27.20 -15.77
N THR A 113 5.45 -28.17 -15.15
CA THR A 113 6.27 -29.17 -15.85
C THR A 113 5.48 -29.91 -16.91
N TRP A 114 4.25 -30.33 -16.59
CA TRP A 114 3.39 -31.04 -17.54
C TRP A 114 3.01 -30.15 -18.74
N LEU A 115 2.68 -28.88 -18.49
CA LEU A 115 2.28 -27.94 -19.53
C LEU A 115 3.43 -27.70 -20.52
N ILE A 116 4.65 -27.47 -20.03
CA ILE A 116 5.83 -27.28 -20.88
C ILE A 116 6.07 -28.52 -21.76
N ARG A 117 5.93 -29.72 -21.20
CA ARG A 117 6.11 -30.98 -21.96
C ARG A 117 5.12 -31.13 -23.11
N GLN A 118 3.88 -30.65 -22.94
CA GLN A 118 2.90 -30.67 -24.04
C GLN A 118 3.32 -29.74 -25.18
N LEU A 119 3.80 -28.53 -24.85
CA LEU A 119 4.25 -27.56 -25.85
C LEU A 119 5.48 -28.06 -26.63
N GLU A 120 6.40 -28.77 -25.97
CA GLU A 120 7.54 -29.41 -26.63
C GLU A 120 7.12 -30.52 -27.60
N ALA A 121 6.12 -31.33 -27.22
CA ALA A 121 5.61 -32.40 -28.07
C ALA A 121 4.91 -31.87 -29.33
N ASP A 122 4.12 -30.81 -29.20
CA ASP A 122 3.44 -30.15 -30.32
C ASP A 122 4.44 -29.46 -31.27
N GLY A 123 5.46 -28.80 -30.72
CA GLY A 123 6.51 -28.17 -31.52
C GLY A 123 7.35 -29.19 -32.31
N ALA A 124 7.62 -30.35 -31.73
CA ALA A 124 8.30 -31.45 -32.41
C ALA A 124 7.44 -32.09 -33.52
N ALA A 125 6.11 -32.10 -33.37
CA ALA A 125 5.20 -32.63 -34.39
C ALA A 125 5.07 -31.73 -35.64
N GLN A 126 5.35 -30.43 -35.53
CA GLN A 126 5.25 -29.48 -36.65
C GLN A 126 6.50 -29.44 -37.55
N CYS A 127 7.61 -30.08 -37.15
CA CYS A 127 8.85 -30.12 -37.91
C CYS A 127 9.10 -31.45 -38.65
N ASN A 128 8.07 -32.31 -38.79
CA ASN A 128 8.10 -33.53 -39.60
C ASN A 128 7.13 -33.45 -40.77
#